data_AF-A0A7X5C6M9-F1
#
_entry.id   AF-A0A7X5C6M9-F1
#
_cell.length_a   1.000
_cell.length_b   1.000
_cell.length_c   1.000
_cell.angle_alpha   90.00
_cell.angle_beta   90.00
_cell.angle_gamma   90.00
#
_symmetry.space_group_name_H-M   'P 1'
#
loop_
_entity.id
_entity.type
_entity.pdbx_description
1 polymer ?
#
loop_
_entity_poly.entity_id
_entity_poly.type
_entity_poly.pdbx_seq_one_letter_code
_entity_poly.pdbx_strand_id
1 'polypeptide(L)'
;MRDITALHPELQEKAALLKEACGKQGIFILFSECLRTRAEQDALYAQGRTVPGNIVTNAKGSTYSSQHQWGIAVDFYIDMDVDGDGDKKDDAFNNATGLFERVGAIAKSIGLRWGGDWTSIKDRPHLYLPDWGSTASRLKQQYGTPEQFMQTWKDGKVTVEAVQQVNKVSPNGYERTQFIMEVQAATGSKVDGKAGRETIGNTVTVSASENRKHPVVVPLQKRLNSLGHDCGSVDGIAGPKFTAAVNSYQKNVLSYKNLDGEITAGKKMWKSLLGML
;
A
#
# COMPACT_ATOMS: atom_id res chain seq x y z
N MET A 1 3.20 -7.44 8.51
CA MET A 1 2.94 -6.28 9.38
C MET A 1 3.55 -5.06 8.70
N ARG A 2 2.83 -3.94 8.65
CA ARG A 2 3.35 -2.69 8.06
C ARG A 2 4.48 -2.14 8.93
N ASP A 3 5.38 -1.37 8.32
CA ASP A 3 6.57 -0.85 8.98
C ASP A 3 6.24 0.38 9.84
N ILE A 4 6.27 0.21 11.17
CA ILE A 4 6.07 1.29 12.15
C ILE A 4 7.23 2.30 12.11
N THR A 5 8.43 1.87 11.72
CA THR A 5 9.62 2.74 11.71
C THR A 5 9.55 3.84 10.65
N ALA A 6 8.60 3.74 9.71
CA ALA A 6 8.30 4.75 8.71
C ALA A 6 7.34 5.86 9.20
N LEU A 7 6.79 5.75 10.42
CA LEU A 7 5.90 6.77 11.01
C LEU A 7 6.69 7.92 11.63
N HIS A 8 5.99 9.01 11.96
CA HIS A 8 6.57 10.13 12.73
C HIS A 8 7.21 9.58 14.01
N PRO A 9 8.44 10.00 14.40
CA PRO A 9 9.15 9.44 15.55
C PRO A 9 8.32 9.41 16.84
N GLU A 10 7.61 10.51 17.12
CA GLU A 10 6.70 10.56 18.26
C GLU A 10 5.60 9.48 18.18
N LEU A 11 5.02 9.24 17.00
CA LEU A 11 4.00 8.20 16.85
C LEU A 11 4.57 6.80 17.10
N GLN A 12 5.84 6.55 16.76
CA GLN A 12 6.51 5.29 17.08
C GLN A 12 6.61 5.08 18.59
N GLU A 13 7.04 6.11 19.32
CA GLU A 13 7.13 6.08 20.79
C GLU A 13 5.74 5.87 21.42
N LYS A 14 4.73 6.61 20.95
CA LYS A 14 3.35 6.49 21.44
C LYS A 14 2.74 5.12 21.14
N ALA A 15 3.05 4.53 19.98
CA ALA A 15 2.60 3.18 19.64
C ALA A 15 3.20 2.12 20.58
N ALA A 16 4.48 2.23 20.92
CA ALA A 16 5.12 1.37 21.90
C ALA A 16 4.50 1.51 23.30
N LEU A 17 4.32 2.76 23.76
CA LEU A 17 3.67 3.07 25.04
C LEU A 17 2.23 2.54 25.10
N LEU A 18 1.48 2.65 24.01
CA LEU A 18 0.11 2.14 23.93
C LEU A 18 0.09 0.62 24.13
N LYS A 19 0.96 -0.12 23.44
CA LYS A 19 1.02 -1.58 23.56
C LYS A 19 1.34 -2.01 25.00
N GLU A 20 2.28 -1.32 25.65
CA GLU A 20 2.61 -1.58 27.05
C GLU A 20 1.44 -1.27 28.00
N ALA A 21 0.79 -0.11 27.83
CA ALA A 21 -0.33 0.32 28.66
C ALA A 21 -1.57 -0.57 28.50
N CYS A 22 -1.86 -1.02 27.28
CA CYS A 22 -2.90 -2.02 26.99
C CYS A 22 -2.56 -3.36 27.66
N GLY A 23 -1.31 -3.84 27.53
CA GLY A 23 -0.87 -5.10 28.12
C GLY A 23 -1.02 -5.12 29.65
N LYS A 24 -0.76 -4.00 30.34
CA LYS A 24 -1.00 -3.86 31.79
C LYS A 24 -2.47 -4.02 32.18
N GLN A 25 -3.40 -3.86 31.24
CA GLN A 25 -4.84 -4.05 31.43
C GLN A 25 -5.35 -5.37 30.83
N GLY A 26 -4.44 -6.27 30.44
CA GLY A 26 -4.78 -7.55 29.81
C GLY A 26 -5.33 -7.42 28.39
N ILE A 27 -5.11 -6.28 27.72
CA ILE A 27 -5.52 -6.07 26.33
C ILE A 27 -4.29 -6.20 25.44
N PHE A 28 -4.31 -7.14 24.51
CA PHE A 28 -3.22 -7.31 23.53
C PHE A 28 -3.65 -6.72 22.20
N ILE A 29 -2.81 -5.86 21.64
CA ILE A 29 -3.03 -5.22 20.34
C ILE A 29 -1.79 -5.34 19.46
N LEU A 30 -2.02 -5.30 18.15
CA LEU A 30 -1.02 -5.16 17.11
C LEU A 30 -1.44 -4.07 16.12
N PHE A 31 -0.51 -3.65 15.26
CA PHE A 31 -0.75 -2.58 14.29
C PHE A 31 -0.87 -3.15 12.88
N SER A 32 -1.92 -2.75 12.18
CA SER A 32 -2.27 -3.24 10.84
C SER A 32 -1.82 -2.29 9.74
N GLU A 33 -2.17 -1.00 9.83
CA GLU A 33 -1.82 0.04 8.84
C GLU A 33 -0.89 1.11 9.43
N CYS A 34 0.08 1.55 8.63
CA CYS A 34 1.05 2.59 9.02
C CYS A 34 1.13 3.65 7.92
N LEU A 35 2.35 4.04 7.49
CA LEU A 35 2.55 4.95 6.36
C LEU A 35 1.90 4.36 5.10
N ARG A 36 1.08 5.17 4.43
CA ARG A 36 0.36 4.77 3.22
C ARG A 36 0.79 5.62 2.04
N THR A 37 1.11 4.99 0.91
CA THR A 37 1.44 5.75 -0.30
C THR A 37 0.18 6.37 -0.92
N ARG A 38 0.37 7.35 -1.82
CA ARG A 38 -0.72 7.89 -2.65
C ARG A 38 -1.52 6.78 -3.34
N ALA A 39 -0.83 5.81 -3.89
CA ALA A 39 -1.39 4.70 -4.62
C ALA A 39 -2.26 3.78 -3.79
N GLU A 40 -1.76 3.38 -2.64
CA GLU A 40 -2.49 2.55 -1.70
C GLU A 40 -3.77 3.27 -1.25
N GLN A 41 -3.70 4.59 -1.04
CA GLN A 41 -4.87 5.39 -0.70
C GLN A 41 -5.87 5.49 -1.87
N ASP A 42 -5.41 5.66 -3.11
CA ASP A 42 -6.29 5.64 -4.30
C ASP A 42 -6.95 4.26 -4.50
N ALA A 43 -6.24 3.17 -4.21
CA ALA A 43 -6.79 1.81 -4.24
C ALA A 43 -7.88 1.59 -3.18
N LEU A 44 -7.71 2.12 -1.96
CA LEU A 44 -8.77 2.12 -0.94
C LEU A 44 -9.97 2.99 -1.35
N TYR A 45 -9.71 4.16 -1.95
CA TYR A 45 -10.78 5.04 -2.43
C TYR A 45 -11.64 4.39 -3.53
N ALA A 46 -11.04 3.54 -4.37
CA ALA A 46 -11.75 2.80 -5.42
C ALA A 46 -12.80 1.81 -4.88
N GLN A 47 -12.63 1.28 -3.66
CA GLN A 47 -13.54 0.28 -3.09
C GLN A 47 -14.95 0.83 -2.89
N GLY A 48 -15.95 0.07 -3.34
CA GLY A 48 -17.36 0.47 -3.33
C GLY A 48 -17.70 1.58 -4.33
N ARG A 49 -16.76 1.98 -5.20
CA ARG A 49 -16.95 2.99 -6.24
C ARG A 49 -16.68 2.41 -7.63
N THR A 50 -15.43 2.07 -7.88
CA THR A 50 -14.95 1.54 -9.17
C THR A 50 -14.49 0.08 -9.06
N VAL A 51 -14.32 -0.44 -7.84
CA VAL A 51 -14.13 -1.87 -7.57
C VAL A 51 -15.09 -2.35 -6.48
N PRO A 52 -15.52 -3.63 -6.47
CA PRO A 52 -16.38 -4.16 -5.41
C PRO A 52 -15.74 -4.05 -4.03
N GLY A 53 -16.58 -3.87 -3.00
CA GLY A 53 -16.14 -3.74 -1.61
C GLY A 53 -16.93 -2.65 -0.88
N ASN A 54 -16.73 -2.54 0.42
CA ASN A 54 -17.30 -1.45 1.20
C ASN A 54 -16.50 -0.17 0.98
N ILE A 55 -17.17 0.98 1.05
CA ILE A 55 -16.46 2.27 1.09
C ILE A 55 -15.76 2.38 2.44
N VAL A 56 -14.44 2.25 2.44
CA VAL A 56 -13.59 2.33 3.65
C VAL A 56 -12.92 3.68 3.82
N THR A 57 -13.00 4.56 2.80
CA THR A 57 -12.43 5.91 2.87
C THR A 57 -13.12 6.87 1.91
N ASN A 58 -13.10 8.15 2.26
CA ASN A 58 -13.51 9.26 1.39
C ASN A 58 -12.33 10.04 0.80
N ALA A 59 -11.09 9.74 1.21
CA ALA A 59 -9.91 10.45 0.79
C ALA A 59 -9.30 9.84 -0.48
N LYS A 60 -9.26 10.61 -1.57
CA LYS A 60 -8.44 10.31 -2.75
C LYS A 60 -6.97 10.48 -2.39
N GLY A 61 -6.12 9.53 -2.78
CA GLY A 61 -4.69 9.58 -2.54
C GLY A 61 -4.03 10.82 -3.15
N SER A 62 -4.47 11.24 -4.34
CA SER A 62 -3.97 12.46 -5.01
C SER A 62 -4.19 13.76 -4.25
N THR A 63 -5.07 13.76 -3.25
CA THR A 63 -5.39 14.96 -2.46
C THR A 63 -4.60 15.03 -1.16
N TYR A 64 -3.81 14.01 -0.83
CA TYR A 64 -3.11 13.85 0.46
C TYR A 64 -4.03 14.09 1.67
N SER A 65 -5.31 13.70 1.57
CA SER A 65 -6.29 13.97 2.62
C SER A 65 -6.36 12.89 3.70
N SER A 66 -5.61 11.78 3.53
CA SER A 66 -5.49 10.72 4.51
C SER A 66 -4.29 10.95 5.44
N GLN A 67 -4.49 10.89 6.76
CA GLN A 67 -3.42 11.09 7.74
C GLN A 67 -2.31 10.02 7.64
N HIS A 68 -2.63 8.81 7.16
CA HIS A 68 -1.62 7.77 6.91
C HIS A 68 -0.61 8.17 5.85
N GLN A 69 -0.98 9.03 4.89
CA GLN A 69 -0.03 9.49 3.87
C GLN A 69 1.04 10.42 4.44
N TRP A 70 0.77 11.02 5.59
CA TRP A 70 1.67 11.93 6.29
C TRP A 70 2.51 11.23 7.37
N GLY A 71 2.32 9.92 7.57
CA GLY A 71 3.03 9.16 8.60
C GLY A 71 2.64 9.53 10.04
N ILE A 72 1.53 10.24 10.24
CA ILE A 72 1.04 10.68 11.56
C ILE A 72 -0.14 9.84 12.06
N ALA A 73 -0.45 8.73 11.40
CA ALA A 73 -1.52 7.83 11.81
C ALA A 73 -1.14 6.35 11.70
N VAL A 74 -1.79 5.54 12.53
CA VAL A 74 -1.62 4.09 12.61
C VAL A 74 -2.98 3.46 12.91
N ASP A 75 -3.25 2.31 12.31
CA ASP A 75 -4.43 1.51 12.65
C ASP A 75 -4.03 0.31 13.51
N PHE A 76 -4.80 0.00 14.55
CA PHE A 76 -4.60 -1.16 15.41
C PHE A 76 -5.71 -2.20 15.27
N TYR A 77 -5.43 -3.42 15.72
CA TYR A 77 -6.38 -4.51 15.86
C TYR A 77 -6.14 -5.27 17.15
N ILE A 78 -7.16 -6.01 17.61
CA ILE A 78 -7.11 -6.83 18.83
C ILE A 78 -6.35 -8.13 18.53
N ASP A 79 -5.38 -8.47 19.37
CA ASP A 79 -4.53 -9.67 19.21
C ASP A 79 -4.71 -10.64 20.40
N MET A 80 -5.98 -10.94 20.69
CA MET A 80 -6.37 -11.86 21.75
C MET A 80 -7.71 -12.51 21.40
N ASP A 81 -7.95 -13.63 22.08
CA ASP A 81 -9.21 -14.39 22.01
C ASP A 81 -10.21 -13.67 22.94
N VAL A 82 -11.24 -13.09 22.33
CA VAL A 82 -12.24 -12.24 22.96
C VAL A 82 -13.46 -13.05 23.37
N ASP A 83 -13.84 -14.07 22.61
CA ASP A 83 -15.04 -14.88 22.85
C ASP A 83 -14.77 -16.27 23.46
N GLY A 84 -13.51 -16.67 23.57
CA GLY A 84 -13.05 -17.89 24.22
C GLY A 84 -13.05 -19.13 23.33
N ASP A 85 -13.17 -18.97 22.01
CA ASP A 85 -13.22 -20.08 21.06
C ASP A 85 -11.82 -20.62 20.66
N GLY A 86 -10.76 -19.90 21.05
CA GLY A 86 -9.37 -20.26 20.80
C GLY A 86 -8.79 -19.73 19.47
N ASP A 87 -9.55 -19.07 18.62
CA ASP A 87 -9.05 -18.29 17.47
C ASP A 87 -8.97 -16.81 17.84
N LYS A 88 -7.95 -16.12 17.34
CA LYS A 88 -7.74 -14.67 17.58
C LYS A 88 -7.93 -13.86 16.30
N LYS A 89 -8.00 -14.54 15.15
CA LYS A 89 -7.93 -13.89 13.84
C LYS A 89 -9.25 -13.25 13.44
N ASP A 90 -10.35 -13.91 13.76
CA ASP A 90 -11.71 -13.40 13.62
C ASP A 90 -12.04 -12.33 14.68
N ASP A 91 -11.33 -12.36 15.81
CA ASP A 91 -11.43 -11.35 16.86
C ASP A 91 -10.69 -10.04 16.60
N ALA A 92 -9.89 -9.96 15.53
CA ALA A 92 -9.09 -8.77 15.21
C ALA A 92 -9.89 -7.46 15.21
N PHE A 93 -11.18 -7.53 14.85
CA PHE A 93 -12.11 -6.40 14.84
C PHE A 93 -13.36 -6.64 15.69
N ASN A 94 -13.35 -7.65 16.57
CA ASN A 94 -14.45 -7.90 17.48
C ASN A 94 -14.49 -6.81 18.56
N ASN A 95 -15.60 -6.08 18.61
CA ASN A 95 -15.83 -5.03 19.60
C ASN A 95 -17.06 -5.30 20.48
N ALA A 96 -17.50 -6.54 20.60
CA ALA A 96 -18.65 -6.91 21.44
C ALA A 96 -18.46 -6.50 22.91
N THR A 97 -17.21 -6.47 23.38
CA THR A 97 -16.83 -6.14 24.76
C THR A 97 -16.30 -4.71 24.93
N GLY A 98 -16.37 -3.87 23.89
CA GLY A 98 -15.92 -2.47 23.93
C GLY A 98 -14.41 -2.29 24.04
N LEU A 99 -13.62 -3.26 23.56
CA LEU A 99 -12.15 -3.20 23.62
C LEU A 99 -11.58 -2.03 22.84
N PHE A 100 -12.15 -1.66 21.69
CA PHE A 100 -11.68 -0.51 20.92
C PHE A 100 -11.87 0.81 21.69
N GLU A 101 -12.97 0.98 22.41
CA GLU A 101 -13.21 2.14 23.27
C GLU A 101 -12.20 2.19 24.44
N ARG A 102 -11.87 1.04 25.04
CA ARG A 102 -10.84 0.95 26.08
C ARG A 102 -9.46 1.32 25.54
N VAL A 103 -9.05 0.77 24.40
CA VAL A 103 -7.79 1.10 23.74
C VAL A 103 -7.75 2.58 23.34
N GLY A 104 -8.85 3.11 22.80
CA GLY A 104 -8.98 4.53 22.45
C GLY A 104 -8.85 5.47 23.65
N ALA A 105 -9.39 5.09 24.82
CA ALA A 105 -9.21 5.84 26.06
C ALA A 105 -7.75 5.83 26.54
N ILE A 106 -7.06 4.68 26.47
CA ILE A 106 -5.64 4.56 26.81
C ILE A 106 -4.79 5.40 25.84
N ALA A 107 -5.05 5.31 24.54
CA ALA A 107 -4.35 6.09 23.52
C ALA A 107 -4.50 7.60 23.76
N LYS A 108 -5.70 8.05 24.13
CA LYS A 108 -5.93 9.46 24.53
C LYS A 108 -5.13 9.86 25.77
N SER A 109 -5.01 8.99 26.76
CA SER A 109 -4.25 9.27 28.00
C SER A 109 -2.75 9.48 27.75
N ILE A 110 -2.20 8.89 26.68
CA ILE A 110 -0.79 9.05 26.30
C ILE A 110 -0.58 10.15 25.25
N GLY A 111 -1.63 10.87 24.84
CA GLY A 111 -1.54 12.02 23.94
C GLY A 111 -1.91 11.78 22.47
N LEU A 112 -2.38 10.58 22.12
CA LEU A 112 -2.94 10.33 20.79
C LEU A 112 -4.40 10.80 20.70
N ARG A 113 -4.92 10.90 19.48
CA ARG A 113 -6.35 11.01 19.23
C ARG A 113 -6.85 9.75 18.52
N TRP A 114 -8.16 9.55 18.56
CA TRP A 114 -8.80 8.30 18.15
C TRP A 114 -9.93 8.56 17.15
N GLY A 115 -9.93 7.80 16.04
CA GLY A 115 -10.95 7.90 14.98
C GLY A 115 -12.33 7.38 15.41
N GLY A 116 -12.42 6.62 16.51
CA GLY A 116 -13.70 6.25 17.12
C GLY A 116 -14.50 7.44 17.67
N ASP A 117 -13.83 8.57 17.95
CA ASP A 117 -14.48 9.81 18.38
C ASP A 117 -15.05 10.63 17.20
N TRP A 118 -14.81 10.24 15.94
CA TRP A 118 -15.34 10.95 14.77
C TRP A 118 -16.87 10.83 14.65
N THR A 119 -17.51 11.80 14.00
CA THR A 119 -18.97 11.74 13.75
C THR A 119 -19.29 10.78 12.60
N SER A 120 -18.54 10.87 11.50
CA SER A 120 -18.57 9.95 10.37
C SER A 120 -17.34 10.19 9.47
N ILE A 121 -16.70 9.16 8.90
CA ILE A 121 -16.90 7.73 9.16
C ILE A 121 -16.21 7.41 10.49
N LYS A 122 -16.88 6.71 11.42
CA LYS A 122 -16.24 6.26 12.66
C LYS A 122 -15.23 5.18 12.36
N ASP A 123 -13.96 5.48 12.60
CA ASP A 123 -12.83 4.59 12.30
C ASP A 123 -12.16 4.15 13.59
N ARG A 124 -12.68 3.05 14.18
CA ARG A 124 -12.23 2.56 15.49
C ARG A 124 -10.77 2.08 15.52
N PRO A 125 -10.24 1.44 14.47
CA PRO A 125 -8.82 1.13 14.41
C PRO A 125 -7.90 2.36 14.45
N HIS A 126 -8.38 3.52 14.04
CA HIS A 126 -7.53 4.66 13.69
C HIS A 126 -7.03 5.48 14.88
N LEU A 127 -5.71 5.70 14.95
CA LEU A 127 -5.05 6.57 15.92
C LEU A 127 -4.14 7.57 15.21
N TYR A 128 -4.04 8.80 15.73
CA TYR A 128 -3.24 9.86 15.09
C TYR A 128 -2.63 10.86 16.08
N LEU A 129 -1.56 11.53 15.65
CA LEU A 129 -0.94 12.65 16.36
C LEU A 129 -1.82 13.92 16.23
N PRO A 130 -2.14 14.62 17.34
CA PRO A 130 -3.09 15.73 17.33
C PRO A 130 -2.55 17.04 16.76
N ASP A 131 -1.24 17.22 16.63
CA ASP A 131 -0.58 18.51 16.37
C ASP A 131 -1.08 19.20 15.10
N TRP A 132 -1.47 18.41 14.11
CA TRP A 132 -1.98 18.90 12.83
C TRP A 132 -3.50 18.81 12.67
N GLY A 133 -4.22 18.50 13.74
CA GLY A 133 -5.66 18.39 13.77
C GLY A 133 -6.20 17.04 13.29
N SER A 134 -7.53 16.90 13.33
CA SER A 134 -8.24 15.66 12.98
C SER A 134 -8.36 15.40 11.48
N THR A 135 -7.74 16.24 10.64
CA THR A 135 -7.67 16.08 9.19
C THR A 135 -6.30 16.51 8.68
N ALA A 136 -5.94 16.11 7.48
CA ALA A 136 -4.68 16.53 6.85
C ALA A 136 -4.66 17.98 6.34
N SER A 137 -5.68 18.80 6.63
CA SER A 137 -5.79 20.16 6.07
C SER A 137 -4.63 21.07 6.47
N ARG A 138 -4.22 21.06 7.76
CA ARG A 138 -3.08 21.87 8.22
C ARG A 138 -1.76 21.41 7.61
N LEU A 139 -1.56 20.09 7.52
CA LEU A 139 -0.38 19.50 6.90
C LEU A 139 -0.23 19.94 5.43
N LYS A 140 -1.32 19.85 4.66
CA LYS A 140 -1.35 20.33 3.27
C LYS A 140 -1.05 21.82 3.16
N GLN A 141 -1.65 22.63 4.02
CA GLN A 141 -1.46 24.09 4.01
C GLN A 141 -0.02 24.49 4.33
N GLN A 142 0.59 23.83 5.32
CA GLN A 142 1.90 24.21 5.83
C GLN A 142 3.06 23.61 5.02
N TYR A 143 2.91 22.37 4.55
CA TYR A 143 4.01 21.62 3.94
C TYR A 143 3.78 21.27 2.47
N GLY A 144 2.57 21.39 1.93
CA GLY A 144 2.26 21.02 0.55
C GLY A 144 2.18 19.51 0.33
N THR A 145 3.29 18.79 0.50
CA THR A 145 3.37 17.32 0.30
C THR A 145 3.86 16.58 1.55
N PRO A 146 3.50 15.28 1.69
CA PRO A 146 4.03 14.45 2.77
C PRO A 146 5.57 14.40 2.84
N GLU A 147 6.24 14.41 1.70
CA GLU A 147 7.70 14.36 1.62
C GLU A 147 8.33 15.61 2.25
N GLN A 148 7.77 16.79 1.94
CA GLN A 148 8.22 18.05 2.52
C GLN A 148 7.99 18.09 4.03
N PHE A 149 6.89 17.49 4.50
CA PHE A 149 6.64 17.35 5.94
C PHE A 149 7.64 16.41 6.61
N MET A 150 7.88 15.22 6.05
CA MET A 150 8.79 14.21 6.62
C MET A 150 10.24 14.70 6.70
N GLN A 151 10.66 15.59 5.79
CA GLN A 151 11.96 16.25 5.86
C GLN A 151 12.15 17.11 7.13
N THR A 152 11.07 17.49 7.81
CA THR A 152 11.14 18.31 9.03
C THR A 152 11.34 17.51 10.32
N TRP A 153 11.29 16.17 10.25
CA TRP A 153 11.41 15.31 11.43
C TRP A 153 12.86 15.33 11.92
N LYS A 154 13.09 15.95 13.09
CA LYS A 154 14.43 16.38 13.57
C LYS A 154 15.44 15.27 13.90
N ASP A 155 15.09 13.98 13.80
CA ASP A 155 15.97 12.89 14.23
C ASP A 155 16.42 11.92 13.13
N GLY A 156 16.16 12.21 11.85
CA GLY A 156 16.87 11.56 10.72
C GLY A 156 16.85 10.02 10.65
N LYS A 157 16.01 9.33 11.44
CA LYS A 157 15.91 7.86 11.45
C LYS A 157 14.94 7.30 10.41
N VAL A 158 14.24 8.17 9.70
CA VAL A 158 13.81 7.83 8.35
C VAL A 158 14.84 8.48 7.45
N THR A 159 15.86 7.71 7.03
CA THR A 159 16.79 8.23 6.03
C THR A 159 15.94 8.66 4.84
N VAL A 160 16.28 9.80 4.24
CA VAL A 160 15.66 10.24 2.98
C VAL A 160 15.65 9.10 1.95
N GLU A 161 16.55 8.12 2.09
CA GLU A 161 16.58 6.85 1.36
C GLU A 161 15.40 5.91 1.65
N ALA A 162 14.90 5.75 2.88
CA ALA A 162 13.71 4.94 3.18
C ALA A 162 12.44 5.56 2.58
N VAL A 163 12.29 6.90 2.66
CA VAL A 163 11.21 7.62 1.96
C VAL A 163 11.43 7.58 0.44
N GLN A 164 12.65 7.68 -0.07
CA GLN A 164 12.95 7.48 -1.49
C GLN A 164 12.79 6.02 -1.94
N GLN A 165 12.82 5.02 -1.05
CA GLN A 165 12.58 3.62 -1.37
C GLN A 165 11.08 3.29 -1.33
N VAL A 166 10.32 3.87 -0.39
CA VAL A 166 8.85 3.79 -0.33
C VAL A 166 8.20 4.65 -1.42
N ASN A 167 8.79 5.81 -1.73
CA ASN A 167 8.46 6.70 -2.85
C ASN A 167 9.38 6.50 -4.06
N LYS A 168 10.05 5.34 -4.21
CA LYS A 168 10.57 4.87 -5.51
C LYS A 168 9.41 4.39 -6.39
N VAL A 169 8.33 5.15 -6.36
CA VAL A 169 7.38 5.26 -7.45
C VAL A 169 8.08 6.20 -8.41
N SER A 170 8.55 5.64 -9.52
CA SER A 170 9.04 6.37 -10.67
C SER A 170 8.13 7.59 -10.94
N PRO A 171 8.65 8.73 -11.43
CA PRO A 171 7.91 9.99 -11.65
C PRO A 171 6.57 9.88 -12.42
N ASN A 172 6.27 8.70 -12.97
CA ASN A 172 5.08 8.36 -13.74
C ASN A 172 4.02 7.49 -13.01
N GLY A 173 4.10 7.27 -11.69
CA GLY A 173 2.93 6.89 -10.88
C GLY A 173 2.18 5.59 -11.26
N TYR A 174 2.85 4.60 -11.84
CA TYR A 174 2.20 3.36 -12.30
C TYR A 174 2.37 2.19 -11.33
N GLU A 175 1.30 1.93 -10.59
CA GLU A 175 1.27 1.14 -9.36
C GLU A 175 0.99 -0.33 -9.60
N ARG A 176 1.43 -1.21 -8.68
CA ARG A 176 1.27 -2.66 -8.86
C ARG A 176 -0.21 -3.06 -8.91
N THR A 177 -1.06 -2.47 -8.08
CA THR A 177 -2.52 -2.75 -8.09
C THR A 177 -3.15 -2.33 -9.42
N GLN A 178 -2.81 -1.13 -9.92
CA GLN A 178 -3.26 -0.67 -11.23
C GLN A 178 -2.75 -1.59 -12.36
N PHE A 179 -1.49 -2.01 -12.28
CA PHE A 179 -0.93 -3.00 -13.19
C PHE A 179 -1.70 -4.32 -13.17
N ILE A 180 -2.02 -4.86 -12.00
CA ILE A 180 -2.79 -6.09 -11.86
C ILE A 180 -4.19 -5.93 -12.48
N MET A 181 -4.88 -4.82 -12.20
CA MET A 181 -6.21 -4.56 -12.78
C MET A 181 -6.16 -4.42 -14.31
N GLU A 182 -5.19 -3.69 -14.86
CA GLU A 182 -5.02 -3.54 -16.31
C GLU A 182 -4.64 -4.87 -16.98
N VAL A 183 -3.82 -5.71 -16.33
CA VAL A 183 -3.52 -7.07 -16.80
C VAL A 183 -4.77 -7.94 -16.78
N GLN A 184 -5.51 -7.96 -15.67
CA GLN A 184 -6.75 -8.74 -15.54
C GLN A 184 -7.76 -8.36 -16.62
N ALA A 185 -7.96 -7.05 -16.86
CA ALA A 185 -8.84 -6.57 -17.91
C ALA A 185 -8.34 -6.97 -19.32
N ALA A 186 -7.04 -6.87 -19.58
CA ALA A 186 -6.45 -7.20 -20.87
C ALA A 186 -6.43 -8.72 -21.17
N THR A 187 -6.39 -9.56 -20.14
CA THR A 187 -6.30 -11.03 -20.28
C THR A 187 -7.62 -11.75 -20.02
N GLY A 188 -8.71 -11.01 -19.74
CA GLY A 188 -10.03 -11.59 -19.50
C GLY A 188 -10.20 -12.25 -18.13
N SER A 189 -9.39 -11.87 -17.14
CA SER A 189 -9.59 -12.29 -15.75
C SER A 189 -10.60 -11.40 -15.04
N LYS A 190 -11.17 -11.88 -13.93
CA LYS A 190 -11.89 -11.02 -12.99
C LYS A 190 -11.02 -9.84 -12.54
N VAL A 191 -11.53 -8.62 -12.71
CA VAL A 191 -10.82 -7.39 -12.34
C VAL A 191 -11.08 -7.09 -10.87
N ASP A 192 -10.18 -7.54 -10.00
CA ASP A 192 -10.26 -7.35 -8.55
C ASP A 192 -8.98 -6.77 -7.92
N GLY A 193 -7.95 -6.51 -8.73
CA GLY A 193 -6.67 -5.95 -8.28
C GLY A 193 -5.83 -6.90 -7.43
N LYS A 194 -6.23 -8.17 -7.30
CA LYS A 194 -5.52 -9.21 -6.54
C LYS A 194 -5.00 -10.27 -7.50
N ALA A 195 -3.68 -10.33 -7.65
CA ALA A 195 -3.06 -11.35 -8.50
C ALA A 195 -3.19 -12.73 -7.85
N GLY A 196 -3.97 -13.61 -8.46
CA GLY A 196 -4.21 -14.99 -8.01
C GLY A 196 -4.00 -16.02 -9.11
N ARG A 197 -4.48 -17.25 -8.87
CA ARG A 197 -4.36 -18.38 -9.81
C ARG A 197 -5.00 -18.09 -11.17
N GLU A 198 -6.13 -17.41 -11.17
CA GLU A 198 -6.83 -16.97 -12.39
C GLU A 198 -5.98 -15.94 -13.16
N THR A 199 -5.53 -14.88 -12.48
CA THR A 199 -4.73 -13.81 -13.10
C THR A 199 -3.46 -14.37 -13.75
N ILE A 200 -2.70 -15.21 -13.05
CA ILE A 200 -1.48 -15.82 -13.61
C ILE A 200 -1.82 -16.82 -14.72
N GLY A 201 -2.90 -17.59 -14.59
CA GLY A 201 -3.33 -18.58 -15.57
C GLY A 201 -3.75 -17.97 -16.90
N ASN A 202 -4.31 -16.77 -16.89
CA ASN A 202 -4.73 -16.05 -18.08
C ASN A 202 -3.63 -15.18 -18.71
N THR A 203 -2.43 -15.08 -18.09
CA THR A 203 -1.33 -14.33 -18.71
C THR A 203 -0.91 -14.95 -20.04
N VAL A 204 -0.56 -14.09 -21.00
CA VAL A 204 -0.07 -14.51 -22.33
C VAL A 204 1.44 -14.30 -22.43
N THR A 205 2.09 -15.01 -23.35
CA THR A 205 3.50 -14.79 -23.68
C THR A 205 3.62 -13.52 -24.52
N VAL A 206 4.52 -12.60 -24.15
CA VAL A 206 4.72 -11.33 -24.89
C VAL A 206 6.19 -11.19 -25.27
N SER A 207 6.46 -10.98 -26.56
CA SER A 207 7.81 -10.75 -27.11
C SER A 207 7.75 -9.91 -28.39
N ALA A 208 8.90 -9.74 -29.05
CA ALA A 208 8.97 -9.08 -30.36
C ALA A 208 8.27 -9.88 -31.48
N SER A 209 8.07 -11.19 -31.29
CA SER A 209 7.46 -12.10 -32.27
C SER A 209 6.08 -12.62 -31.85
N GLU A 210 5.73 -12.57 -30.56
CA GLU A 210 4.49 -13.13 -30.03
C GLU A 210 3.69 -12.08 -29.25
N ASN A 211 2.38 -12.00 -29.50
CA ASN A 211 1.44 -11.06 -28.86
C ASN A 211 1.94 -9.60 -28.84
N ARG A 212 2.71 -9.22 -29.88
CA ARG A 212 3.45 -7.95 -29.96
C ARG A 212 2.59 -6.69 -29.76
N LYS A 213 1.31 -6.75 -30.09
CA LYS A 213 0.34 -5.66 -29.97
C LYS A 213 -0.85 -6.01 -29.07
N HIS A 214 -0.71 -7.04 -28.24
CA HIS A 214 -1.77 -7.44 -27.33
C HIS A 214 -2.07 -6.29 -26.35
N PRO A 215 -3.34 -6.06 -25.93
CA PRO A 215 -3.69 -4.97 -25.02
C PRO A 215 -2.84 -4.92 -23.73
N VAL A 216 -2.34 -6.08 -23.29
CA VAL A 216 -1.47 -6.20 -22.11
C VAL A 216 -0.06 -5.58 -22.28
N VAL A 217 0.35 -5.24 -23.50
CA VAL A 217 1.66 -4.60 -23.74
C VAL A 217 1.72 -3.21 -23.11
N VAL A 218 0.63 -2.44 -23.18
CA VAL A 218 0.53 -1.12 -22.55
C VAL A 218 0.81 -1.17 -21.03
N PRO A 219 0.10 -1.99 -20.23
CA PRO A 219 0.38 -2.10 -18.81
C PRO A 219 1.78 -2.66 -18.51
N LEU A 220 2.31 -3.55 -19.35
CA LEU A 220 3.69 -4.03 -19.21
C LEU A 220 4.73 -2.93 -19.43
N GLN A 221 4.59 -2.11 -20.48
CA GLN A 221 5.46 -0.97 -20.73
C GLN A 221 5.42 0.04 -19.58
N LYS A 222 4.22 0.40 -19.12
CA LYS A 222 4.05 1.28 -17.96
C LYS A 222 4.74 0.69 -16.72
N ARG A 223 4.59 -0.63 -16.47
CA ARG A 223 5.20 -1.32 -15.31
C ARG A 223 6.71 -1.38 -15.38
N LEU A 224 7.27 -1.71 -16.53
CA LEU A 224 8.72 -1.76 -16.72
C LEU A 224 9.33 -0.37 -16.58
N ASN A 225 8.73 0.65 -17.22
CA ASN A 225 9.14 2.05 -17.06
C ASN A 225 9.06 2.51 -15.60
N SER A 226 8.01 2.13 -14.87
CA SER A 226 7.87 2.51 -13.46
C SER A 226 8.85 1.80 -12.54
N LEU A 227 9.39 0.66 -12.95
CA LEU A 227 10.44 -0.08 -12.26
C LEU A 227 11.85 0.33 -12.71
N GLY A 228 11.99 1.35 -13.58
CA GLY A 228 13.28 1.85 -14.06
C GLY A 228 13.85 1.10 -15.28
N HIS A 229 13.06 0.26 -15.93
CA HIS A 229 13.44 -0.45 -17.16
C HIS A 229 12.80 0.22 -18.38
N ASP A 230 13.56 1.09 -19.05
CA ASP A 230 13.06 1.96 -20.12
C ASP A 230 12.62 1.20 -21.38
N CYS A 231 11.30 1.13 -21.56
CA CYS A 231 10.60 0.64 -22.75
C CYS A 231 10.38 1.74 -23.81
N GLY A 232 10.76 2.99 -23.54
CA GLY A 232 10.37 4.17 -24.31
C GLY A 232 8.92 4.61 -24.04
N SER A 233 8.33 5.30 -25.01
CA SER A 233 6.93 5.72 -24.97
C SER A 233 6.00 4.51 -24.86
N VAL A 234 4.91 4.66 -24.09
CA VAL A 234 3.88 3.62 -23.96
C VAL A 234 3.03 3.61 -25.22
N ASP A 235 3.49 2.88 -26.24
CA ASP A 235 2.88 2.81 -27.57
C ASP A 235 2.08 1.51 -27.81
N GLY A 236 2.06 0.60 -26.84
CA GLY A 236 1.37 -0.69 -26.94
C GLY A 236 2.06 -1.69 -27.88
N ILE A 237 3.34 -1.48 -28.21
CA ILE A 237 4.11 -2.34 -29.11
C ILE A 237 5.32 -2.93 -28.38
N ALA A 238 5.41 -4.26 -28.35
CA ALA A 238 6.59 -4.98 -27.89
C ALA A 238 7.71 -4.89 -28.95
N GLY A 239 8.30 -3.69 -29.09
CA GLY A 239 9.40 -3.40 -30.00
C GLY A 239 10.79 -3.53 -29.36
N PRO A 240 11.86 -3.10 -30.04
CA PRO A 240 13.24 -3.25 -29.56
C PRO A 240 13.51 -2.66 -28.17
N LYS A 241 12.91 -1.50 -27.84
CA LYS A 241 13.02 -0.90 -26.50
C LYS A 241 12.32 -1.72 -25.42
N PHE A 242 11.14 -2.26 -25.72
CA PHE A 242 10.45 -3.19 -24.83
C PHE A 242 11.30 -4.44 -24.58
N THR A 243 11.84 -5.05 -25.64
CA THR A 243 12.74 -6.21 -25.54
C THR A 243 13.98 -5.89 -24.68
N ALA A 244 14.59 -4.72 -24.86
CA ALA A 244 15.72 -4.27 -24.04
C ALA A 244 15.35 -4.10 -22.56
N ALA A 245 14.18 -3.55 -22.27
CA ALA A 245 13.67 -3.41 -20.91
C ALA A 245 13.37 -4.76 -20.25
N VAL A 246 12.79 -5.71 -21.00
CA VAL A 246 12.57 -7.09 -20.52
C VAL A 246 13.91 -7.76 -20.19
N ASN A 247 14.90 -7.68 -21.09
CA ASN A 247 16.24 -8.20 -20.84
C ASN A 247 16.88 -7.57 -19.59
N SER A 248 16.72 -6.25 -19.42
CA SER A 248 17.20 -5.53 -18.23
C SER A 248 16.53 -6.06 -16.96
N TYR A 249 15.22 -6.28 -16.97
CA TYR A 249 14.49 -6.85 -15.83
C TYR A 249 14.91 -8.29 -15.51
N GLN A 250 14.96 -9.14 -16.53
CA GLN A 250 15.39 -10.54 -16.40
C GLN A 250 16.79 -10.66 -15.78
N LYS A 251 17.73 -9.84 -16.23
CA LYS A 251 19.10 -9.81 -15.71
C LYS A 251 19.15 -9.27 -14.28
N ASN A 252 18.62 -8.06 -14.08
CA ASN A 252 18.90 -7.27 -12.88
C ASN A 252 17.95 -7.60 -11.72
N VAL A 253 16.76 -8.12 -11.99
CA VAL A 253 15.75 -8.43 -10.96
C VAL A 253 15.61 -9.94 -10.75
N LEU A 254 15.64 -10.74 -11.82
CA LEU A 254 15.37 -12.18 -11.73
C LEU A 254 16.61 -13.07 -11.80
N SER A 255 17.77 -12.49 -12.08
CA SER A 255 19.06 -13.17 -12.26
C SER A 255 18.98 -14.30 -13.30
N TYR A 256 18.29 -14.08 -14.41
CA TYR A 256 18.25 -15.03 -15.52
C TYR A 256 19.65 -15.20 -16.14
N LYS A 257 20.03 -16.46 -16.44
CA LYS A 257 21.30 -16.76 -17.12
C LYS A 257 21.25 -16.45 -18.61
N ASN A 258 20.10 -16.70 -19.23
CA ASN A 258 19.84 -16.44 -20.64
C ASN A 258 18.74 -15.38 -20.73
N LEU A 259 18.99 -14.31 -21.48
CA LEU A 259 18.05 -13.23 -21.71
C LEU A 259 17.39 -13.47 -23.06
N ASP A 260 16.08 -13.64 -23.08
CA ASP A 260 15.30 -13.95 -24.29
C ASP A 260 14.38 -12.80 -24.71
N GLY A 261 14.27 -11.75 -23.88
CA GLY A 261 13.43 -10.59 -24.16
C GLY A 261 11.94 -10.91 -24.16
N GLU A 262 11.57 -12.05 -23.56
CA GLU A 262 10.21 -12.57 -23.52
C GLU A 262 9.64 -12.57 -22.09
N ILE A 263 8.35 -12.26 -21.98
CA ILE A 263 7.58 -12.45 -20.76
C ILE A 263 6.68 -13.68 -20.96
N THR A 264 7.22 -14.87 -20.70
CA THR A 264 6.54 -16.15 -20.94
C THR A 264 5.35 -16.37 -20.00
N ALA A 265 4.18 -16.71 -20.56
CA ALA A 265 2.93 -16.98 -19.84
C ALA A 265 3.11 -17.84 -18.59
N GLY A 266 2.58 -17.37 -17.46
CA GLY A 266 2.56 -18.10 -16.18
C GLY A 266 3.93 -18.30 -15.50
N LYS A 267 5.03 -17.80 -16.07
CA LYS A 267 6.39 -18.04 -15.57
C LYS A 267 6.86 -16.98 -14.57
N LYS A 268 8.11 -17.14 -14.13
CA LYS A 268 8.75 -16.37 -13.04
C LYS A 268 8.66 -14.85 -13.25
N MET A 269 8.83 -14.35 -14.48
CA MET A 269 8.73 -12.91 -14.72
C MET A 269 7.31 -12.37 -14.53
N TRP A 270 6.27 -13.04 -15.03
CA TRP A 270 4.88 -12.67 -14.74
C TRP A 270 4.60 -12.67 -13.25
N LYS A 271 4.99 -13.74 -12.54
CA LYS A 271 4.84 -13.83 -11.08
C LYS A 271 5.53 -12.64 -10.39
N SER A 272 6.73 -12.27 -10.81
CA SER A 272 7.47 -11.14 -10.24
C SER A 272 6.75 -9.81 -10.45
N LEU A 273 6.33 -9.52 -11.69
CA LEU A 273 5.66 -8.27 -12.04
C LEU A 273 4.33 -8.12 -11.30
N LEU A 274 3.62 -9.23 -11.10
CA LEU A 274 2.37 -9.32 -10.35
C LEU A 274 2.56 -9.35 -8.81
N GLY A 275 3.79 -9.47 -8.31
CA GLY A 275 4.07 -9.54 -6.87
C GLY A 275 3.71 -10.90 -6.24
N MET A 276 3.86 -11.99 -6.99
CA MET A 276 3.56 -13.37 -6.60
C MET A 276 4.82 -14.23 -6.39
N LEU A 277 5.99 -13.61 -6.22
CA LEU A 277 7.24 -14.28 -5.86
C LEU A 277 7.56 -14.09 -4.38
#